data_AF-U5EUW7-F1
#
_entry.id   AF-U5EUW7-F1
#
_cell.length_a   1.000
_cell.length_b   1.000
_cell.length_c   1.000
_cell.angle_alpha   90.00
_cell.angle_beta   90.00
_cell.angle_gamma   90.00
#
_symmetry.space_group_name_H-M   'P 1'
#
loop_
_entity.id
_entity.type
_entity.pdbx_description
1 polymer ?
#
loop_
_entity_poly.entity_id
_entity_poly.type
_entity_poly.pdbx_seq_one_letter_code
_entity_poly.pdbx_strand_id
1 'polypeptide(L)'
;EHTPAPTPSRAIYGFVLYLLFKTLFILYVLWAFIPLDVFKAIGLDFLPDKYFALFVPILVLTAVTLFAFFIYPALSLLLTSDIDEVNTIVDPQTIIRCQHEYLNNENCNQKIDNPYSKSWQQGKFCQKHLAINEIPNSPKVKNDKIKNYCDCLKDEKCLLKRNPNHLKKILARKPIPAVSDLNISDVCKKLYKK
;
A
#
# COMPACT_ATOMS: atom_id res chain seq x y z
N GLU A 1 6.06 -25.18 -7.57
CA GLU A 1 6.38 -25.45 -8.99
C GLU A 1 6.25 -24.18 -9.85
N HIS A 2 6.94 -23.11 -9.47
CA HIS A 2 6.96 -21.84 -10.20
C HIS A 2 8.40 -21.39 -10.36
N THR A 3 9.18 -22.17 -11.12
CA THR A 3 10.54 -21.74 -11.48
C THR A 3 10.39 -20.69 -12.59
N PRO A 4 10.99 -19.50 -12.45
CA PRO A 4 10.94 -18.43 -13.46
C PRO A 4 11.76 -18.76 -14.73
N ALA A 5 12.35 -19.96 -14.80
CA ALA A 5 13.14 -20.39 -15.93
C ALA A 5 12.28 -20.54 -17.19
N PRO A 6 12.79 -20.14 -18.37
CA PRO A 6 12.10 -20.31 -19.63
C PRO A 6 11.99 -21.80 -19.95
N THR A 7 10.85 -22.41 -19.60
CA THR A 7 10.57 -23.79 -19.99
C THR A 7 10.15 -23.83 -21.45
N PRO A 8 10.60 -24.82 -22.23
CA PRO A 8 10.24 -24.94 -23.65
C PRO A 8 8.72 -25.02 -23.82
N SER A 9 8.01 -25.66 -22.89
CA SER A 9 6.55 -25.73 -22.88
C SER A 9 5.87 -24.36 -22.86
N ARG A 10 6.45 -23.36 -22.17
CA ARG A 10 5.88 -22.00 -22.09
C ARG A 10 6.07 -21.22 -23.40
N ALA A 11 7.16 -21.47 -24.12
CA ALA A 11 7.44 -20.83 -25.41
C ALA A 11 6.50 -21.32 -26.54
N ILE A 12 6.08 -22.58 -26.49
CA ILE A 12 5.18 -23.18 -27.49
C ILE A 12 3.84 -22.44 -27.53
N TYR A 13 3.27 -22.06 -26.38
CA TYR A 13 2.00 -21.32 -26.35
C TYR A 13 2.09 -19.98 -27.08
N GLY A 14 3.18 -19.23 -26.87
CA GLY A 14 3.41 -17.97 -27.57
C GLY A 14 3.58 -18.17 -29.09
N PHE A 15 4.27 -19.23 -29.50
CA PHE A 15 4.46 -19.55 -30.91
C PHE A 15 3.14 -19.96 -31.61
N VAL A 16 2.35 -20.83 -30.99
CA VAL A 16 1.03 -21.23 -31.50
C VAL A 16 0.10 -20.01 -31.59
N LEU A 17 0.09 -19.17 -30.56
CA LEU A 17 -0.70 -17.94 -30.54
C LEU A 17 -0.25 -16.96 -31.64
N TYR A 18 1.05 -16.82 -31.87
CA TYR A 18 1.59 -16.00 -32.96
C TYR A 18 1.14 -16.50 -34.33
N LEU A 19 1.24 -17.81 -34.60
CA LEU A 19 0.77 -18.39 -35.85
C LEU A 19 -0.73 -18.18 -36.04
N LEU A 20 -1.52 -18.41 -34.98
CA LEU A 20 -2.97 -18.24 -34.98
C LEU A 20 -3.38 -16.78 -35.26
N PHE A 21 -2.78 -15.80 -34.58
CA PHE A 21 -3.11 -14.40 -34.87
C PHE A 21 -2.65 -13.97 -36.25
N LYS A 22 -1.51 -14.48 -36.72
CA LYS A 22 -1.02 -14.18 -38.07
C LYS A 22 -1.96 -14.73 -39.14
N THR A 23 -2.44 -15.97 -39.00
CA THR A 23 -3.38 -16.55 -39.96
C THR A 23 -4.74 -15.86 -39.92
N LEU A 24 -5.27 -15.56 -38.73
CA LEU A 24 -6.52 -14.79 -38.58
C LEU A 24 -6.40 -13.38 -39.17
N PHE A 25 -5.26 -12.70 -38.99
CA PHE A 25 -5.03 -11.38 -39.56
C PHE A 25 -5.01 -11.41 -41.09
N ILE A 26 -4.33 -12.40 -41.69
CA ILE A 26 -4.31 -12.56 -43.15
C ILE A 26 -5.73 -12.84 -43.68
N LEU A 27 -6.47 -13.74 -43.03
CA LEU A 27 -7.85 -14.06 -43.39
C LEU A 27 -8.76 -12.81 -43.30
N TYR A 28 -8.59 -12.01 -42.25
CA TYR A 28 -9.34 -10.78 -42.03
C TYR A 28 -9.03 -9.72 -43.09
N VAL A 29 -7.76 -9.53 -43.45
CA VAL A 29 -7.35 -8.61 -44.54
C VAL A 29 -7.94 -9.07 -45.87
N LEU A 30 -7.82 -10.36 -46.20
CA LEU A 30 -8.43 -10.92 -47.42
C LEU A 30 -9.94 -10.64 -47.45
N TRP A 31 -10.63 -10.91 -46.34
CA TRP A 31 -12.06 -10.62 -46.21
C TRP A 31 -12.40 -9.13 -46.37
N ALA A 32 -11.63 -8.23 -45.77
CA ALA A 32 -11.89 -6.79 -45.83
C ALA A 32 -11.74 -6.22 -47.26
N PHE A 33 -10.68 -6.63 -47.98
CA PHE A 33 -10.35 -6.08 -49.30
C PHE A 33 -11.10 -6.73 -50.47
N ILE A 34 -11.44 -8.02 -50.39
CA ILE A 34 -12.15 -8.72 -51.48
C ILE A 34 -13.59 -8.20 -51.59
N PRO A 35 -14.07 -7.79 -52.79
CA PRO A 35 -15.44 -7.29 -52.96
C PRO A 35 -16.50 -8.39 -52.76
N LEU A 36 -17.71 -7.99 -52.35
CA LEU A 36 -18.82 -8.91 -52.04
C LEU A 36 -19.24 -9.76 -53.24
N ASP A 37 -19.10 -9.26 -54.45
CA ASP A 37 -19.46 -9.97 -55.68
C ASP A 37 -18.67 -11.28 -55.86
N VAL A 38 -17.39 -11.28 -55.44
CA VAL A 38 -16.53 -12.46 -55.48
C VAL A 38 -16.99 -13.47 -54.42
N PHE A 39 -17.40 -13.02 -53.23
CA PHE A 39 -17.95 -13.91 -52.21
C PHE A 39 -19.29 -14.51 -52.62
N LYS A 40 -20.14 -13.72 -53.30
CA LYS A 40 -21.42 -14.19 -53.85
C LYS A 40 -21.21 -15.25 -54.93
N ALA A 41 -20.20 -15.08 -55.78
CA ALA A 41 -19.82 -16.09 -56.78
C ALA A 41 -19.31 -17.41 -56.15
N ILE A 42 -18.72 -17.34 -54.95
CA ILE A 42 -18.26 -18.50 -54.17
C ILE A 42 -19.41 -19.15 -53.36
N GLY A 43 -20.61 -18.54 -53.35
CA GLY A 43 -21.79 -19.04 -52.62
C GLY A 43 -21.86 -18.60 -51.15
N LEU A 44 -21.10 -17.57 -50.76
CA LEU A 44 -21.07 -17.00 -49.41
C LEU A 44 -21.96 -15.75 -49.32
N ASP A 45 -23.29 -15.94 -49.31
CA ASP A 45 -24.27 -14.83 -49.34
C ASP A 45 -24.53 -14.15 -47.97
N PHE A 46 -24.09 -14.74 -46.85
CA PHE A 46 -24.47 -14.29 -45.49
C PHE A 46 -23.34 -13.64 -44.67
N LEU A 47 -22.31 -13.09 -45.33
CA LEU A 47 -21.24 -12.38 -44.62
C LEU A 47 -21.74 -11.05 -44.02
N PRO A 48 -21.26 -10.66 -42.82
CA PRO A 48 -21.60 -9.36 -42.23
C PRO A 48 -21.10 -8.20 -43.10
N ASP A 49 -21.76 -7.05 -42.98
CA ASP A 49 -21.43 -5.85 -43.75
C ASP A 49 -19.95 -5.44 -43.60
N LYS A 50 -19.35 -4.93 -44.67
CA LYS A 50 -17.96 -4.46 -44.70
C LYS A 50 -17.67 -3.35 -43.70
N TYR A 51 -18.70 -2.63 -43.22
CA TYR A 51 -18.57 -1.69 -42.11
C TYR A 51 -17.90 -2.33 -40.88
N PHE A 52 -18.16 -3.61 -40.61
CA PHE A 52 -17.52 -4.33 -39.49
C PHE A 52 -16.00 -4.42 -39.65
N ALA A 53 -15.46 -4.36 -40.87
CA ALA A 53 -14.03 -4.27 -41.08
C ALA A 53 -13.42 -2.99 -40.49
N LEU A 54 -14.14 -1.87 -40.45
CA LEU A 54 -13.64 -0.66 -39.78
C LEU A 54 -13.99 -0.64 -38.28
N PHE A 55 -15.15 -1.17 -37.92
CA PHE A 55 -15.63 -1.15 -36.55
C PHE A 55 -14.81 -2.04 -35.60
N VAL A 56 -14.45 -3.26 -36.02
CA VAL A 56 -13.65 -4.20 -35.21
C VAL A 56 -12.31 -3.62 -34.75
N PRO A 57 -11.44 -3.05 -35.62
CA PRO A 57 -10.17 -2.50 -35.18
C PRO A 57 -10.36 -1.30 -34.27
N ILE A 58 -11.35 -0.44 -34.51
CA ILE A 58 -11.67 0.69 -33.63
C ILE A 58 -12.07 0.17 -32.24
N LEU A 59 -12.92 -0.85 -32.16
CA LEU A 59 -13.29 -1.49 -30.89
C LEU A 59 -12.10 -2.12 -30.17
N VAL A 60 -11.19 -2.78 -30.89
CA VAL A 60 -9.99 -3.35 -30.27
C VAL A 60 -9.10 -2.24 -29.72
N LEU A 61 -8.88 -1.15 -30.46
CA LEU A 61 -8.11 0.00 -29.96
C LEU A 61 -8.76 0.66 -28.73
N THR A 62 -10.08 0.84 -28.72
CA THR A 62 -10.77 1.42 -27.56
C THR A 62 -10.73 0.47 -26.36
N ALA A 63 -10.90 -0.84 -26.56
CA ALA A 63 -10.78 -1.83 -25.50
C ALA A 63 -9.36 -1.88 -24.90
N VAL A 64 -8.32 -1.86 -25.75
CA VAL A 64 -6.93 -1.88 -25.30
C VAL A 64 -6.56 -0.60 -24.54
N THR A 65 -6.98 0.58 -25.02
CA THR A 65 -6.73 1.84 -24.33
C THR A 65 -7.48 1.91 -23.00
N LEU A 66 -8.75 1.50 -22.98
CA LEU A 66 -9.53 1.41 -21.74
C LEU A 66 -8.86 0.45 -20.74
N PHE A 67 -8.46 -0.72 -21.19
CA PHE A 67 -7.82 -1.72 -20.34
C PHE A 67 -6.48 -1.22 -19.77
N ALA A 68 -5.61 -0.65 -20.61
CA ALA A 68 -4.28 -0.23 -20.22
C ALA A 68 -4.28 1.00 -19.30
N PHE A 69 -5.15 1.99 -19.54
CA PHE A 69 -5.14 3.26 -18.80
C PHE A 69 -6.10 3.28 -17.61
N PHE A 70 -7.20 2.54 -17.66
CA PHE A 70 -8.21 2.59 -16.62
C PHE A 70 -8.24 1.30 -15.81
N ILE A 71 -8.47 0.16 -16.46
CA ILE A 71 -8.67 -1.10 -15.74
C ILE A 71 -7.40 -1.56 -15.05
N TYR A 72 -6.27 -1.57 -15.74
CA TYR A 72 -5.01 -2.08 -15.17
C TYR A 72 -4.53 -1.27 -13.96
N PRO A 73 -4.50 0.08 -14.01
CA PRO A 73 -4.19 0.88 -12.83
C PRO A 73 -5.24 0.74 -11.72
N ALA A 74 -6.53 0.69 -12.05
CA ALA A 74 -7.59 0.51 -11.06
C ALA A 74 -7.47 -0.84 -10.33
N LEU A 75 -7.22 -1.94 -11.05
CA LEU A 75 -6.98 -3.26 -10.46
C LEU A 75 -5.71 -3.27 -9.61
N SER A 76 -4.65 -2.62 -10.08
CA SER A 76 -3.39 -2.50 -9.32
C SER A 76 -3.61 -1.77 -7.99
N LEU A 77 -4.42 -0.70 -8.01
CA LEU A 77 -4.80 0.03 -6.80
C LEU A 77 -5.71 -0.79 -5.88
N LEU A 78 -6.65 -1.56 -6.44
CA LEU A 78 -7.54 -2.44 -5.65
C LEU A 78 -6.80 -3.59 -4.97
N LEU A 79 -5.72 -4.09 -5.59
CA LEU A 79 -4.88 -5.15 -5.02
C LEU A 79 -3.85 -4.63 -4.01
N THR A 80 -3.62 -3.32 -3.97
CA THR A 80 -2.69 -2.71 -3.01
C THR A 80 -3.36 -2.60 -1.64
N SER A 81 -2.60 -2.93 -0.58
CA SER A 81 -3.03 -2.80 0.82
C SER A 81 -3.32 -1.34 1.20
N ASP A 82 -4.16 -1.13 2.22
CA ASP A 82 -4.56 0.22 2.64
C ASP A 82 -3.34 1.04 3.11
N ILE A 83 -3.37 2.35 2.87
CA ILE A 83 -2.24 3.27 3.11
C ILE A 83 -1.89 3.36 4.61
N ASP A 84 -2.87 3.12 5.48
CA ASP A 84 -2.70 3.17 6.94
C ASP A 84 -2.18 1.81 7.52
N GLU A 85 -2.10 0.77 6.70
CA GLU A 85 -1.66 -0.57 7.13
C GLU A 85 -0.12 -0.68 7.17
N VAL A 86 0.43 -1.23 8.25
CA VAL A 86 1.89 -1.38 8.42
C VAL A 86 2.52 -2.31 7.37
N ASN A 87 1.70 -3.16 6.76
CA ASN A 87 2.11 -4.09 5.70
C ASN A 87 2.66 -3.40 4.45
N THR A 88 2.38 -2.09 4.24
CA THR A 88 2.99 -1.33 3.14
C THR A 88 4.49 -1.08 3.36
N ILE A 89 4.97 -1.07 4.62
CA ILE A 89 6.36 -0.72 4.96
C ILE A 89 7.16 -1.97 5.35
N VAL A 90 6.50 -2.94 5.96
CA VAL A 90 7.14 -4.09 6.58
C VAL A 90 6.77 -5.35 5.81
N ASP A 91 7.79 -6.05 5.33
CA ASP A 91 7.61 -7.36 4.71
C ASP A 91 7.36 -8.44 5.79
N PRO A 92 6.51 -9.47 5.53
CA PRO A 92 6.30 -10.58 6.45
C PRO A 92 7.57 -11.34 6.86
N GLN A 93 8.63 -11.31 6.05
CA GLN A 93 9.93 -11.91 6.33
C GLN A 93 10.87 -10.98 7.12
N THR A 94 10.40 -9.80 7.54
CA THR A 94 11.21 -8.88 8.34
C THR A 94 11.55 -9.52 9.69
N ILE A 95 12.84 -9.65 10.00
CA ILE A 95 13.34 -10.20 11.26
C ILE A 95 13.78 -9.04 12.16
N ILE A 96 13.07 -8.88 13.28
CA ILE A 96 13.41 -7.90 14.31
C ILE A 96 13.90 -8.65 15.55
N ARG A 97 15.09 -8.28 16.03
CA ARG A 97 15.72 -8.86 17.23
C ARG A 97 15.39 -8.04 18.47
N CYS A 98 15.32 -8.72 19.62
CA CYS A 98 15.13 -8.08 20.90
C CYS A 98 16.31 -7.15 21.27
N GLN A 99 16.03 -5.97 21.81
CA GLN A 99 17.03 -4.99 22.26
C GLN A 99 17.41 -5.14 23.75
N HIS A 100 17.13 -6.30 24.37
CA HIS A 100 17.45 -6.51 25.78
C HIS A 100 18.91 -6.93 25.94
N GLU A 101 19.63 -6.23 26.81
CA GLU A 101 21.00 -6.53 27.21
C GLU A 101 20.99 -7.15 28.62
N TYR A 102 21.66 -8.30 28.77
CA TYR A 102 21.84 -8.95 30.06
C TYR A 102 22.97 -8.26 30.84
N LEU A 103 23.00 -8.44 32.17
CA LEU A 103 24.04 -7.90 33.07
C LEU A 103 25.48 -8.34 32.69
N ASN A 104 25.61 -9.40 31.88
CA ASN A 104 26.88 -9.91 31.36
C ASN A 104 27.28 -9.28 30.01
N ASN A 105 26.64 -8.18 29.58
CA ASN A 105 26.80 -7.54 28.25
C ASN A 105 26.43 -8.45 27.06
N GLU A 106 25.61 -9.48 27.29
CA GLU A 106 25.11 -10.35 26.23
C GLU A 106 23.75 -9.85 25.73
N ASN A 107 23.52 -9.90 24.41
CA ASN A 107 22.26 -9.47 23.82
C ASN A 107 21.30 -10.63 23.60
N CYS A 108 20.00 -10.37 23.83
CA CYS A 108 18.97 -11.34 23.52
C CYS A 108 18.80 -11.54 22.01
N ASN A 109 19.09 -12.76 21.52
CA ASN A 109 18.98 -13.10 20.09
C ASN A 109 17.58 -13.58 19.65
N GLN A 110 16.56 -13.48 20.50
CA GLN A 110 15.21 -13.92 20.16
C GLN A 110 14.54 -12.96 19.18
N LYS A 111 13.79 -13.53 18.22
CA LYS A 111 12.93 -12.78 17.30
C LYS A 111 11.73 -12.23 18.07
N ILE A 112 11.29 -11.04 17.67
CA ILE A 112 10.03 -10.45 18.13
C ILE A 112 8.91 -10.93 17.20
N ASP A 113 7.92 -11.61 17.76
CA ASP A 113 6.72 -12.02 17.04
C ASP A 113 5.78 -10.81 16.90
N ASN A 114 5.33 -10.52 15.67
CA ASN A 114 4.46 -9.38 15.32
C ASN A 114 4.88 -8.04 15.94
N PRO A 115 6.03 -7.47 15.49
CA PRO A 115 6.61 -6.27 16.07
C PRO A 115 5.74 -5.00 15.99
N TYR A 116 4.71 -4.99 15.13
CA TYR A 116 3.86 -3.82 14.86
C TYR A 116 2.38 -4.04 15.23
N SER A 117 2.10 -4.83 16.27
CA SER A 117 0.73 -5.28 16.61
C SER A 117 -0.25 -4.19 17.06
N LYS A 118 0.22 -3.02 17.54
CA LYS A 118 -0.63 -1.96 18.11
C LYS A 118 -0.45 -0.59 17.46
N SER A 119 0.67 -0.34 16.78
CA SER A 119 0.98 0.94 16.15
C SER A 119 2.16 0.80 15.18
N TRP A 120 2.50 1.89 14.50
CA TRP A 120 3.68 2.04 13.65
C TRP A 120 5.02 1.98 14.42
N GLN A 121 4.96 1.82 15.75
CA GLN A 121 6.14 1.69 16.59
C GLN A 121 6.62 0.24 16.62
N GLN A 122 7.90 0.06 16.33
CA GLN A 122 8.57 -1.22 16.43
C GLN A 122 8.65 -1.67 17.90
N GLY A 123 8.11 -2.86 18.20
CA GLY A 123 8.31 -3.53 19.48
C GLY A 123 9.80 -3.73 19.74
N LYS A 124 10.27 -3.32 20.91
CA LYS A 124 11.71 -3.36 21.28
C LYS A 124 12.14 -4.68 21.94
N PHE A 125 11.18 -5.41 22.51
CA PHE A 125 11.43 -6.58 23.34
C PHE A 125 10.66 -7.81 22.87
N CYS A 126 11.25 -9.01 23.04
CA CYS A 126 10.57 -10.28 22.80
C CYS A 126 9.52 -10.56 23.89
N GLN A 127 8.57 -11.48 23.66
CA GLN A 127 7.50 -11.79 24.63
C GLN A 127 8.02 -12.09 26.06
N LYS A 128 9.19 -12.74 26.17
CA LYS A 128 9.82 -13.05 27.47
C LYS A 128 10.28 -11.79 28.22
N HIS A 129 10.88 -10.83 27.53
CA HIS A 129 11.37 -9.58 28.12
C HIS A 129 10.31 -8.48 28.12
N LEU A 130 9.26 -8.63 27.32
CA LEU A 130 8.09 -7.78 27.35
C LEU A 130 7.39 -7.93 28.71
N ALA A 131 7.13 -9.15 29.18
CA ALA A 131 6.50 -9.40 30.49
C ALA A 131 7.29 -8.85 31.69
N ILE A 132 8.63 -8.82 31.60
CA ILE A 132 9.52 -8.26 32.63
C ILE A 132 9.44 -6.73 32.64
N ASN A 133 9.31 -6.12 31.45
CA ASN A 133 9.23 -4.68 31.26
C ASN A 133 7.77 -4.15 31.29
N GLU A 134 6.76 -5.02 31.31
CA GLU A 134 5.32 -4.70 31.33
C GLU A 134 4.73 -4.52 32.74
N ILE A 135 5.56 -4.48 33.80
CA ILE A 135 5.19 -3.80 35.05
C ILE A 135 5.07 -2.29 34.72
N PRO A 136 3.97 -1.62 35.06
CA PRO A 136 3.20 -0.78 34.14
C PRO A 136 3.89 0.54 33.82
N ASN A 137 4.78 0.53 32.84
CA ASN A 137 5.19 1.74 32.12
C ASN A 137 5.09 1.47 30.61
N SER A 138 3.85 1.23 30.16
CA SER A 138 3.39 2.01 29.01
C SER A 138 3.96 3.41 29.19
N PRO A 139 4.60 4.05 28.19
CA PRO A 139 4.43 5.47 28.09
C PRO A 139 2.93 5.62 27.82
N LYS A 140 2.11 5.53 28.88
CA LYS A 140 1.01 6.45 29.06
C LYS A 140 1.71 7.72 28.67
N VAL A 141 1.28 8.32 27.55
CA VAL A 141 1.50 9.74 27.34
C VAL A 141 1.41 10.29 28.73
N LYS A 142 2.56 10.72 29.25
CA LYS A 142 2.61 11.39 30.50
C LYS A 142 1.84 12.65 30.15
N ASN A 143 0.52 12.58 30.31
CA ASN A 143 -0.17 13.41 31.25
C ASN A 143 0.60 13.24 32.58
N ASP A 144 1.87 13.68 32.59
CA ASP A 144 2.46 14.37 33.70
C ASP A 144 1.40 15.42 33.93
N LYS A 145 0.44 15.06 34.81
CA LYS A 145 -0.42 16.01 35.49
C LYS A 145 0.55 17.10 35.82
N ILE A 146 0.48 18.23 35.10
CA ILE A 146 1.44 19.32 35.22
C ILE A 146 1.52 19.56 36.72
N LYS A 147 2.58 19.08 37.35
CA LYS A 147 2.64 19.09 38.80
C LYS A 147 2.67 20.57 39.14
N ASN A 148 1.90 21.00 40.13
CA ASN A 148 1.91 22.40 40.59
C ASN A 148 3.27 22.81 41.21
N TYR A 149 4.33 22.05 40.94
CA TYR A 149 5.67 22.21 41.42
C TYR A 149 6.44 23.13 40.48
N CYS A 150 6.89 24.26 41.02
CA CYS A 150 7.71 25.24 40.30
C CYS A 150 9.10 25.25 40.90
N ASP A 151 10.12 24.89 40.14
CA ASP A 151 11.52 24.88 40.59
C ASP A 151 12.21 26.22 40.28
N CYS A 152 11.64 27.32 40.78
CA CYS A 152 12.13 28.67 40.50
C CYS A 152 13.09 29.15 41.59
N LEU A 153 14.33 29.47 41.21
CA LEU A 153 15.38 29.96 42.12
C LEU A 153 15.09 31.34 42.76
N LYS A 154 14.17 32.12 42.18
CA LYS A 154 13.69 33.42 42.69
C LYS A 154 12.18 33.52 42.50
N ASP A 155 11.45 33.69 43.60
CA ASP A 155 9.99 33.70 43.62
C ASP A 155 9.35 34.80 42.78
N GLU A 156 10.00 35.97 42.67
CA GLU A 156 9.47 37.16 41.99
C GLU A 156 9.38 37.03 40.46
N LYS A 157 10.14 36.09 39.87
CA LYS A 157 10.15 35.83 38.42
C LYS A 157 9.29 34.61 38.02
N CYS A 158 8.58 34.01 38.97
CA CYS A 158 7.78 32.81 38.71
C CYS A 158 6.50 33.16 37.94
N LEU A 159 6.46 32.77 36.66
CA LEU A 159 5.30 32.97 35.77
C LEU A 159 4.02 32.28 36.28
N LEU A 160 4.18 31.19 37.04
CA LEU A 160 3.07 30.40 37.59
C LEU A 160 2.36 31.08 38.77
N LYS A 161 3.09 31.84 39.60
CA LYS A 161 2.49 32.70 40.64
C LYS A 161 1.92 34.00 40.07
N ARG A 162 2.56 34.56 39.05
CA ARG A 162 2.12 35.82 38.40
C ARG A 162 0.79 35.67 37.66
N ASN A 163 0.53 34.49 37.06
CA ASN A 163 -0.68 34.18 36.32
C ASN A 163 -1.24 32.79 36.69
N PRO A 164 -2.02 32.66 37.79
CA PRO A 164 -2.51 31.37 38.28
C PRO A 164 -3.47 30.66 37.32
N ASN A 165 -4.10 31.40 36.40
CA ASN A 165 -5.03 30.84 35.41
C ASN A 165 -4.34 30.25 34.17
N HIS A 166 -3.04 30.46 33.99
CA HIS A 166 -2.32 29.95 32.81
C HIS A 166 -2.24 28.41 32.80
N LEU A 167 -2.06 27.79 33.96
CA LEU A 167 -1.95 26.34 34.10
C LEU A 167 -3.30 25.65 33.80
N LYS A 168 -4.42 26.23 34.25
CA LYS A 168 -5.78 25.78 33.87
C LYS A 168 -6.00 25.85 32.36
N LYS A 169 -5.51 26.91 31.70
CA LYS A 169 -5.61 27.08 30.24
C LYS A 169 -4.76 26.05 29.48
N ILE A 170 -3.61 25.64 29.99
CA ILE A 170 -2.78 24.58 29.39
C ILE A 170 -3.46 23.21 29.57
N LEU A 171 -3.93 22.90 30.78
CA LEU A 171 -4.62 21.64 31.07
C LEU A 171 -5.92 21.47 30.26
N ALA A 172 -6.60 22.57 29.94
CA ALA A 172 -7.80 22.56 29.11
C ALA A 172 -7.50 22.32 27.61
N ARG A 173 -6.25 22.44 27.16
CA ARG A 173 -5.89 22.11 25.77
C ARG A 173 -5.83 20.60 25.61
N LYS A 174 -6.42 20.10 24.52
CA LYS A 174 -6.26 18.69 24.15
C LYS A 174 -4.76 18.40 23.94
N PRO A 175 -4.22 17.31 24.53
CA PRO A 175 -2.85 16.91 24.28
C PRO A 175 -2.69 16.57 22.80
N ILE A 176 -1.53 16.94 22.24
CA ILE A 176 -1.19 16.63 20.86
C ILE A 176 -0.83 15.13 20.84
N PRO A 177 -1.49 14.31 20.00
CA PRO A 177 -1.15 12.90 19.87
C PRO A 177 0.29 12.77 19.35
N ALA A 178 0.95 11.65 19.67
CA ALA A 178 2.26 11.37 19.09
C ALA A 178 2.14 11.21 17.58
N VAL A 179 3.17 11.58 16.84
CA VAL A 179 3.20 11.46 15.37
C VAL A 179 2.96 10.02 14.92
N SER A 180 3.39 9.05 15.72
CA SER A 180 3.22 7.61 15.49
C SER A 180 1.78 7.12 15.59
N ASP A 181 0.90 7.90 16.23
CA ASP A 181 -0.48 7.53 16.53
C ASP A 181 -1.47 8.22 15.56
N LEU A 182 -0.96 8.97 14.58
CA LEU A 182 -1.74 9.65 13.56
C LEU A 182 -1.95 8.75 12.35
N ASN A 183 -3.19 8.66 11.85
CA ASN A 183 -3.47 8.05 10.55
C ASN A 183 -2.84 8.88 9.44
N ILE A 184 -2.07 8.23 8.57
CA ILE A 184 -1.39 8.92 7.48
C ILE A 184 -2.38 9.39 6.43
N SER A 185 -3.46 8.64 6.19
CA SER A 185 -4.58 9.07 5.35
C SER A 185 -5.14 10.43 5.78
N ASP A 186 -5.33 10.65 7.09
CA ASP A 186 -5.86 11.91 7.61
C ASP A 186 -4.84 13.06 7.54
N VAL A 187 -3.55 12.76 7.76
CA VAL A 187 -2.46 13.73 7.60
C VAL A 187 -2.34 14.16 6.13
N CYS A 188 -2.31 13.21 5.20
CA CYS A 188 -2.26 13.48 3.76
C CYS A 188 -3.49 14.27 3.30
N LYS A 189 -4.69 13.91 3.76
CA LYS A 189 -5.90 14.70 3.51
C LYS A 189 -5.79 16.11 4.07
N LYS A 190 -5.05 16.36 5.15
CA LYS A 190 -4.91 17.73 5.68
C LYS A 190 -3.86 18.55 4.94
N LEU A 191 -2.76 17.92 4.50
CA LEU A 191 -1.66 18.57 3.80
C LEU A 191 -1.98 18.88 2.33
N TYR A 192 -2.64 17.95 1.63
CA TYR A 192 -2.87 18.06 0.18
C TYR A 192 -4.26 18.56 -0.18
N LYS A 193 -5.15 18.77 0.80
CA LYS A 193 -6.44 19.41 0.59
C LYS A 193 -6.24 20.92 0.58
N LYS A 194 -5.99 21.45 -0.61
CA LYS A 194 -6.05 22.88 -0.90
C LYS A 194 -7.49 23.32 -1.11
#